data_AF-H6QAQ5-F1
#
_entry.id   AF-H6QAQ5-F1
#
_cell.length_a   1.000
_cell.length_b   1.000
_cell.length_c   1.000
_cell.angle_alpha   90.00
_cell.angle_beta   90.00
_cell.angle_gamma   90.00
#
_symmetry.space_group_name_H-M   'P 1'
#
loop_
_entity.id
_entity.type
_entity.pdbx_description
1 polymer ?
#
loop_
_entity_poly.entity_id
_entity_poly.type
_entity_poly.pdbx_seq_one_letter_code
_entity_poly.pdbx_strand_id
1 'polypeptide(L)' 'MGWVVDVALEGDKVVFRKGSEVVGRIALYWEGSLEAEFQGSRENAERLAEILKALGARVEARPCGREWCVSMGADQIAEV' A
#
# COMPACT_ATOMS: atom_id res chain seq x y z
N MET A 1 -0.64 20.28 -6.73
CA MET A 1 -0.99 20.39 -5.30
C MET A 1 -0.67 19.04 -4.67
N GLY A 2 0.40 18.93 -3.88
CA GLY A 2 0.72 17.69 -3.18
C GLY A 2 -0.27 17.49 -2.03
N TRP A 3 -0.82 16.28 -1.88
CA TRP A 3 -1.66 15.94 -0.74
C TRP A 3 -0.76 15.36 0.36
N VAL A 4 -0.91 15.86 1.59
CA VAL A 4 -0.24 15.29 2.75
C VAL A 4 -1.06 14.10 3.23
N VAL A 5 -0.42 12.94 3.32
CA VAL A 5 -1.02 11.71 3.82
C VAL A 5 -0.18 11.27 5.02
N ASP A 6 -0.79 11.19 6.19
CA ASP A 6 -0.13 10.67 7.37
C ASP A 6 -0.03 9.15 7.27
N VAL A 7 1.16 8.60 7.51
CA VAL A 7 1.42 7.16 7.48
C VAL A 7 1.74 6.71 8.89
N ALA A 8 0.98 5.75 9.41
CA ALA A 8 1.18 5.20 10.75
C ALA A 8 1.20 3.66 10.70
N LEU A 9 1.95 3.06 11.63
CA LEU A 9 1.88 1.62 11.91
C LEU A 9 0.87 1.38 13.02
N GLU A 10 -0.15 0.56 12.74
CA GLU A 10 -1.16 0.14 13.71
C GLU A 10 -1.20 -1.38 13.74
N GLY A 11 -0.52 -1.96 14.73
CA GLY A 11 -0.32 -3.41 14.82
C GLY A 11 0.54 -3.92 13.67
N ASP A 12 -0.01 -4.85 12.89
CA ASP A 12 0.59 -5.45 11.69
C ASP A 12 0.22 -4.68 10.41
N LYS A 13 -0.33 -3.47 10.51
CA LYS A 13 -0.86 -2.73 9.35
C LYS A 13 -0.23 -1.36 9.19
N VAL A 14 0.09 -1.00 7.95
CA VAL A 14 0.35 0.39 7.57
C VAL A 14 -0.99 1.04 7.26
N VAL A 15 -1.28 2.16 7.94
CA VAL A 15 -2.53 2.91 7.80
C VAL A 15 -2.22 4.28 7.22
N PHE A 16 -2.88 4.59 6.10
CA PHE A 16 -2.78 5.87 5.41
C PHE A 16 -3.98 6.74 5.82
N ARG A 17 -3.71 7.94 6.31
CA ARG A 17 -4.73 8.88 6.78
C ARG A 17 -4.67 10.22 6.05
N LYS A 18 -5.84 10.79 5.82
CA LYS A 18 -6.02 12.17 5.39
C LYS A 18 -6.78 12.91 6.49
N GLY A 19 -6.05 13.59 7.37
CA GLY A 19 -6.62 14.09 8.61
C GLY A 19 -7.09 12.94 9.50
N SER A 20 -8.38 12.90 9.85
CA SER A 20 -8.96 11.81 10.64
C SER A 20 -9.49 10.63 9.81
N GLU A 21 -9.57 10.76 8.49
CA GLU A 21 -10.11 9.71 7.61
C GLU A 21 -9.04 8.69 7.25
N VAL A 22 -9.34 7.39 7.44
CA VAL A 22 -8.50 6.31 6.95
C VAL A 22 -8.80 6.08 5.47
N VAL A 23 -7.82 6.36 4.61
CA VAL A 23 -7.94 6.26 3.14
C VAL A 23 -7.35 4.97 2.58
N GLY A 24 -6.60 4.21 3.40
CA GLY A 24 -6.01 2.94 2.99
C GLY A 24 -5.43 2.16 4.17
N ARG A 25 -5.41 0.83 4.04
CA ARG A 25 -4.73 -0.08 4.96
C ARG A 25 -3.98 -1.13 4.15
N ILE A 26 -2.74 -1.39 4.53
CA ILE A 26 -1.93 -2.48 4.00
C ILE A 26 -1.60 -3.40 5.16
N ALA A 27 -1.88 -4.70 5.00
CA ALA A 27 -1.40 -5.70 5.95
C ALA A 27 0.07 -5.99 5.65
N LEU A 28 0.90 -5.96 6.69
CA LEU A 28 2.29 -6.39 6.65
C LEU A 28 2.39 -7.77 7.28
N TYR A 29 3.04 -8.69 6.58
CA TYR A 29 3.39 -9.99 7.12
C TYR A 29 4.88 -10.23 6.94
N TRP A 30 5.43 -11.03 7.86
CA TRP A 30 6.84 -11.39 7.91
C TRP A 30 6.98 -12.89 7.68
N GLU A 31 7.45 -13.27 6.50
CA GLU A 31 7.75 -14.66 6.15
C GLU A 31 9.16 -14.73 5.53
N GLY A 32 10.18 -14.34 6.29
CA GLY A 32 11.56 -14.24 5.79
C GLY A 32 11.82 -13.01 4.90
N SER A 33 10.76 -12.39 4.35
CA SER A 33 10.73 -11.07 3.73
C SER A 33 9.57 -10.24 4.28
N LEU A 34 9.72 -8.91 4.23
CA LEU A 34 8.61 -7.98 4.40
C LEU A 34 7.73 -8.04 3.16
N GLU A 35 6.46 -8.38 3.34
CA GLU A 35 5.48 -8.38 2.27
C GLU A 35 4.25 -7.57 2.65
N ALA A 36 3.71 -6.87 1.66
CA ALA A 36 2.54 -6.02 1.78
C ALA A 36 1.53 -6.41 0.70
N GLU A 37 0.30 -6.74 1.12
CA GLU A 37 -0.78 -7.06 0.19
C GLU A 37 -2.04 -6.24 0.48
N PHE A 38 -2.64 -5.73 -0.59
CA PHE A 38 -4.00 -5.17 -0.61
C PHE A 38 -4.86 -6.03 -1.52
N GLN A 39 -6.11 -6.29 -1.13
CA GLN A 39 -7.14 -6.88 -1.99
C GLN A 39 -8.41 -6.03 -1.89
N GLY A 40 -9.03 -5.72 -3.02
CA GLY A 40 -10.31 -5.02 -3.04
C GLY A 40 -10.74 -4.52 -4.41
N SER A 41 -11.40 -3.37 -4.45
CA SER A 41 -11.84 -2.76 -5.71
C SER A 41 -10.66 -2.27 -6.55
N ARG A 42 -10.84 -2.30 -7.88
CA ARG A 42 -9.85 -1.79 -8.84
C ARG A 42 -9.41 -0.37 -8.54
N GLU A 43 -10.36 0.54 -8.31
CA GLU A 43 -10.09 1.95 -8.05
C GLU A 43 -9.20 2.13 -6.80
N ASN A 44 -9.46 1.39 -5.74
CA ASN A 44 -8.66 1.46 -4.52
C ASN A 44 -7.27 0.85 -4.72
N ALA A 45 -7.15 -0.24 -5.47
CA ALA A 45 -5.87 -0.85 -5.81
C ALA A 45 -5.01 0.09 -6.68
N GLU A 46 -5.59 0.71 -7.72
CA GLU A 46 -4.90 1.69 -8.57
C GLU A 46 -4.47 2.92 -7.76
N ARG A 47 -5.34 3.44 -6.89
CA ARG A 47 -5.02 4.56 -6.00
C ARG A 47 -3.88 4.24 -5.03
N LEU A 48 -3.87 3.03 -4.47
CA LEU A 48 -2.80 2.58 -3.59
C LEU A 48 -1.48 2.43 -4.34
N ALA A 49 -1.50 1.87 -5.55
CA ALA A 49 -0.31 1.75 -6.39
C ALA A 49 0.30 3.12 -6.70
N GLU A 50 -0.52 4.14 -7.01
CA GLU A 50 -0.02 5.50 -7.24
C GLU A 50 0.61 6.13 -5.99
N ILE A 51 0.02 5.93 -4.81
CA ILE A 51 0.61 6.40 -3.54
C ILE A 51 1.97 5.74 -3.29
N LEU A 52 2.04 4.42 -3.46
CA LEU A 52 3.26 3.65 -3.23
C LEU A 52 4.36 4.01 -4.24
N LYS A 53 4.01 4.23 -5.52
CA LYS A 53 4.95 4.75 -6.52
C LYS A 53 5.49 6.13 -6.16
N ALA A 54 4.63 7.03 -5.65
CA ALA A 54 5.06 8.35 -5.19
C ALA A 54 6.03 8.28 -4.00
N LEU A 55 5.96 7.20 -3.21
CA LEU A 55 6.89 6.89 -2.11
C LEU A 55 8.14 6.12 -2.57
N GLY A 56 8.33 5.91 -3.88
CA GLY A 56 9.50 5.25 -4.46
C GLY A 56 9.36 3.74 -4.66
N ALA A 57 8.22 3.15 -4.34
CA ALA A 57 8.00 1.71 -4.52
C ALA A 57 7.69 1.35 -5.99
N ARG A 58 8.13 0.16 -6.42
CA ARG A 58 7.90 -0.34 -7.79
C ARG A 58 6.75 -1.33 -7.86
N VAL A 59 5.53 -0.84 -7.65
CA VAL A 59 4.32 -1.66 -7.58
C VAL A 59 3.31 -1.35 -8.69
N GLU A 60 2.46 -2.33 -8.99
CA GLU A 60 1.35 -2.21 -9.93
C GLU A 60 0.10 -2.89 -9.37
N ALA A 61 -1.08 -2.31 -9.67
CA ALA A 61 -2.35 -2.94 -9.40
C ALA A 61 -2.65 -4.03 -10.43
N ARG A 62 -3.01 -5.22 -9.97
CA ARG A 62 -3.19 -6.41 -10.81
C ARG A 62 -4.48 -7.14 -10.45
N PRO A 63 -5.18 -7.78 -11.40
CA PRO A 63 -6.33 -8.60 -11.06
C PRO A 63 -5.90 -9.87 -10.30
N CYS A 64 -6.63 -10.17 -9.21
CA CYS A 64 -6.51 -11.37 -8.38
C CYS A 64 -7.87 -12.05 -8.25
N GLY A 65 -8.18 -12.98 -9.15
CA GLY A 65 -9.47 -13.64 -9.15
C GLY A 65 -10.62 -12.65 -9.39
N ARG A 66 -11.46 -12.42 -8.38
CA ARG A 66 -12.60 -11.48 -8.44
C ARG A 66 -12.25 -10.07 -7.94
N GLU A 67 -11.04 -9.88 -7.43
CA GLU A 67 -10.60 -8.64 -6.80
C GLU A 67 -9.37 -8.08 -7.50
N TRP A 68 -8.90 -6.92 -7.07
CA TRP A 68 -7.66 -6.31 -7.51
C TRP A 68 -6.68 -6.24 -6.35
N CYS A 69 -5.43 -6.61 -6.61
CA CYS A 69 -4.36 -6.59 -5.64
C CYS A 69 -3.28 -5.58 -5.95
N VAL A 70 -2.57 -5.15 -4.90
CA VAL A 70 -1.23 -4.59 -4.98
C VAL A 70 -0.35 -5.39 -4.02
N SER A 71 0.72 -5.98 -4.53
CA SER A 71 1.69 -6.71 -3.72
C SER A 71 3.06 -6.05 -3.84
N MET A 72 3.75 -5.89 -2.71
CA MET A 72 5.08 -5.28 -2.62
C MET A 72 6.02 -6.18 -1.82
N GLY A 73 7.21 -6.46 -2.37
CA GLY A 73 8.29 -7.16 -1.71
C GLY A 73 9.26 -6.22 -1.00
N ALA A 74 10.03 -6.75 -0.05
CA ALA A 74 11.00 -6.01 0.78
C ALA A 74 12.08 -5.29 -0.03
N ASP A 75 12.40 -5.76 -1.23
CA ASP A 75 13.39 -5.21 -2.15
C ASP A 75 12.95 -3.89 -2.82
N GLN A 76 11.68 -3.52 -2.66
CA GLN A 76 11.07 -2.38 -3.35
C GLN A 76 10.95 -1.10 -2.52
N ILE A 77 11.27 -1.15 -1.22
CA ILE A 77 11.38 0.05 -0.38
C ILE A 77 12.82 0.54 -0.48
N ALA A 78 13.07 1.54 -1.33
CA ALA A 78 14.35 2.22 -1.33
C ALA A 78 14.46 3.06 -0.06
N GLU A 79 15.54 2.83 0.70
CA GLU A 79 15.96 3.65 1.83
C GLU A 79 16.00 5.13 1.40
N VAL A 80 15.19 5.98 2.04
CA VAL A 80 15.18 7.45 1.86
C VAL A 80 15.94 8.13 2.99
#